data_AF-A0AAV6MKE2-F1
#
_entry.id   AF-A0AAV6MKE2-F1
#
_cell.length_a   1.000
_cell.length_b   1.000
_cell.length_c   1.000
_cell.angle_alpha   90.00
_cell.angle_beta   90.00
_cell.angle_gamma   90.00
#
_symmetry.space_group_name_H-M   'P 1'
#
loop_
_entity.id
_entity.type
_entity.pdbx_description
1 polymer ?
#
loop_
_entity_poly.entity_id
_entity_poly.type
_entity_poly.pdbx_seq_one_letter_code
_entity_poly.pdbx_strand_id
1 'polypeptide(L)'
;MCITSTSGDGGGSGGDGAPFDSKRGGEEGERKCCEFMDACGVLRYRLGAAPSKGWGGGMKDLNSDILDPTPGMDSDYSRASCASSSDADFGFAFNDSNFSDRLLRIEIMGEPAESRPDSAGCTSILDWARRKRRREDCKKDNVVDLNGCPEEQVLNGSQPDMDDAIPCDNLDDEPAQMIEELHSGDEAANVDESSWGMDCSTVIKVKTLHISSPILAAKSPFFYKLFSNGMRESEQRNVTLRINASEEAALMELLNFMYSNTLSCSTASALLDVLMAADKFEVASCMRYCSRLLRNLPMTPDSALLYLELPSSVLMAEAVQPLTDAAKQYLALRYKDITKFQEEVMDLPLAGVEAILSSDDLQVASEDAVYDFILKWARTQYPKLEERREVLGARLARYIRFPFMTCRKLKKVLTCNDFDHDVACKLVLEALFFKAEAPHRQRILAADESASTNRRFFIERAYKYRPVKVVEFDRPRQQCVVYLDLKREECTNLFPSGRVYSQAFHLGGQGFFLSAHCNMDQQSSFHCFGLFLGMQEKGSVSFAVDYEFAARSKPTEEFVSKYKGNYTFTGGKAVGYRNLFAIPWTSFMAEDSLYFINGVLHLRAELTIRP
;
A
#
# COMPACT_ATOMS: atom_id res chain seq x y z
N MET A 1 -41.88 9.89 25.82
CA MET A 1 -42.74 11.06 26.13
C MET A 1 -42.31 12.18 25.21
N CYS A 2 -43.19 12.54 24.27
CA CYS A 2 -43.05 13.73 23.43
C CYS A 2 -43.04 14.98 24.30
N ILE A 3 -42.15 15.93 24.02
CA ILE A 3 -42.45 17.34 24.27
C ILE A 3 -42.02 18.13 23.04
N THR A 4 -43.02 18.80 22.51
CA THR A 4 -43.12 19.65 21.33
C THR A 4 -42.41 20.99 21.51
N SER A 5 -41.98 21.52 20.38
CA SER A 5 -41.59 22.90 20.12
C SER A 5 -42.71 23.90 20.45
N THR A 6 -42.31 25.08 20.95
CA THR A 6 -43.07 26.32 20.78
C THR A 6 -42.12 27.45 20.38
N SER A 7 -42.43 27.98 19.20
CA SER A 7 -41.91 29.17 18.53
C SER A 7 -42.24 30.46 19.29
N GLY A 8 -41.33 31.43 19.23
CA GLY A 8 -41.57 32.84 19.56
C GLY A 8 -40.84 33.71 18.53
N ASP A 9 -41.61 34.42 17.72
CA ASP A 9 -41.20 35.39 16.71
C ASP A 9 -40.72 36.71 17.32
N GLY A 10 -39.81 37.40 16.62
CA GLY A 10 -39.42 38.78 16.90
C GLY A 10 -38.28 39.26 16.00
N GLY A 11 -38.64 39.90 14.88
CA GLY A 11 -37.68 40.41 13.88
C GLY A 11 -36.98 41.72 14.26
N GLY A 12 -35.95 42.08 13.48
CA GLY A 12 -35.34 43.41 13.50
C GLY A 12 -33.87 43.47 13.06
N SER A 13 -33.68 43.70 11.77
CA SER A 13 -32.54 44.32 11.03
C SER A 13 -31.33 44.92 11.78
N GLY A 14 -30.12 44.71 11.21
CA GLY A 14 -28.96 45.60 11.34
C GLY A 14 -27.62 44.88 11.16
N GLY A 15 -26.90 45.16 10.07
CA GLY A 15 -25.60 44.54 9.77
C GLY A 15 -24.43 45.15 10.57
N ASP A 16 -23.36 44.36 10.72
CA ASP A 16 -21.99 44.74 10.38
C ASP A 16 -21.04 43.55 10.60
N GLY A 17 -20.10 43.37 9.68
CA GLY A 17 -19.16 42.26 9.64
C GLY A 17 -17.97 42.44 10.58
N ALA A 18 -17.55 41.33 11.21
CA ALA A 18 -16.21 41.13 11.76
C ALA A 18 -15.91 39.61 11.81
N PRO A 19 -14.63 39.18 11.70
CA PRO A 19 -14.26 37.90 11.12
C PRO A 19 -14.40 36.71 12.08
N PHE A 20 -14.79 35.57 11.51
CA PHE A 20 -14.89 34.28 12.17
C PHE A 20 -13.51 33.77 12.61
N ASP A 21 -13.37 33.56 13.92
CA ASP A 21 -12.20 33.04 14.58
C ASP A 21 -12.10 31.51 14.34
N SER A 22 -11.24 31.09 13.41
CA SER A 22 -11.07 29.70 12.97
C SER A 22 -10.49 28.75 14.04
N LYS A 23 -10.30 29.20 15.27
CA LYS A 23 -9.83 28.36 16.39
C LYS A 23 -10.94 27.64 17.17
N ARG A 24 -12.21 28.02 16.99
CA ARG A 24 -13.32 27.46 17.79
C ARG A 24 -13.94 26.17 17.22
N GLY A 25 -13.72 25.90 15.93
CA GLY A 25 -14.22 24.68 15.26
C GLY A 25 -13.43 23.40 15.61
N GLY A 26 -12.13 23.53 15.92
CA GLY A 26 -11.29 22.40 16.30
C GLY A 26 -11.61 21.86 17.70
N GLU A 27 -11.83 22.75 18.67
CA GLU A 27 -12.14 22.34 20.06
C GLU A 27 -13.53 21.68 20.19
N GLU A 28 -14.49 22.06 19.35
CA GLU A 28 -15.83 21.48 19.38
C GLU A 28 -15.87 20.09 18.72
N GLY A 29 -15.07 19.89 17.67
CA GLY A 29 -14.83 18.58 17.05
C GLY A 29 -14.08 17.62 18.00
N GLU A 30 -13.05 18.10 18.69
CA GLU A 30 -12.34 17.33 19.72
C GLU A 30 -13.26 16.95 20.89
N ARG A 31 -14.14 17.85 21.33
CA ARG A 31 -15.09 17.58 22.42
C ARG A 31 -16.14 16.54 22.02
N LYS A 32 -16.72 16.65 20.83
CA LYS A 32 -17.70 15.67 20.31
C LYS A 32 -17.07 14.30 20.05
N CYS A 33 -15.84 14.24 19.55
CA CYS A 33 -15.10 12.99 19.41
C CYS A 33 -14.72 12.37 20.76
N CYS A 34 -14.35 13.17 21.76
CA CYS A 34 -14.10 12.68 23.12
C CYS A 34 -15.38 12.18 23.80
N GLU A 35 -16.49 12.90 23.67
CA GLU A 35 -17.81 12.47 24.17
C GLU A 35 -18.30 11.20 23.47
N PHE A 36 -18.04 11.04 22.17
CA PHE A 36 -18.31 9.80 21.44
C PHE A 36 -17.40 8.65 21.89
N MET A 37 -16.11 8.89 22.14
CA MET A 37 -15.19 7.89 22.69
C MET A 37 -15.60 7.45 24.10
N ASP A 38 -16.05 8.38 24.95
CA ASP A 38 -16.59 8.08 26.28
C ASP A 38 -17.92 7.32 26.19
N ALA A 39 -18.81 7.70 25.26
CA ALA A 39 -20.09 7.00 25.04
C ALA A 39 -19.91 5.58 24.48
N CYS A 40 -18.94 5.36 23.57
CA CYS A 40 -18.57 4.03 23.09
C CYS A 40 -17.91 3.16 24.17
N GLY A 41 -17.29 3.77 25.19
CA GLY A 41 -16.81 3.08 26.39
C GLY A 41 -17.93 2.61 27.34
N VAL A 42 -19.08 3.30 27.32
CA VAL A 42 -20.22 3.04 28.24
C VAL A 42 -21.28 2.10 27.62
N LEU A 43 -21.36 1.99 26.29
CA LEU A 43 -22.29 1.08 25.61
C LEU A 43 -21.77 -0.37 25.55
N ARG A 44 -21.71 -1.03 26.71
CA ARG A 44 -21.61 -2.51 26.79
C ARG A 44 -22.68 -3.08 27.73
N TYR A 45 -23.56 -3.88 27.13
CA TYR A 45 -24.45 -4.88 27.73
C TYR A 45 -25.56 -4.39 28.67
N ARG A 46 -26.72 -4.03 28.09
CA ARG A 46 -28.02 -4.42 28.68
C ARG A 46 -28.42 -5.78 28.09
N LEU A 47 -28.02 -6.87 28.73
CA LEU A 47 -28.66 -8.18 28.53
C LEU A 47 -29.99 -8.16 29.29
N GLY A 48 -31.07 -7.82 28.59
CA GLY A 48 -32.43 -8.07 29.03
C GLY A 48 -32.88 -9.41 28.48
N ALA A 49 -32.99 -10.41 29.34
CA ALA A 49 -33.61 -11.69 29.04
C ALA A 49 -35.13 -11.52 28.86
N ALA A 50 -35.67 -12.05 27.75
CA ALA A 50 -37.08 -12.43 27.64
C ALA A 50 -37.23 -13.57 26.60
N PRO A 51 -38.11 -14.56 26.83
CA PRO A 51 -38.11 -15.83 26.11
C PRO A 51 -38.96 -15.76 24.83
N SER A 52 -38.45 -16.28 23.72
CA SER A 52 -39.28 -16.56 22.54
C SER A 52 -39.81 -18.00 22.61
N LYS A 53 -41.14 -18.08 22.65
CA LYS A 53 -41.92 -19.31 22.54
C LYS A 53 -41.70 -19.94 21.16
N GLY A 54 -41.55 -21.26 21.15
CA GLY A 54 -41.40 -22.03 19.93
C GLY A 54 -42.66 -22.07 19.08
N TRP A 55 -42.47 -22.44 17.81
CA TRP A 55 -43.44 -23.13 16.98
C TRP A 55 -42.70 -24.24 16.23
N GLY A 56 -43.19 -25.47 16.43
CA GLY A 56 -42.82 -26.63 15.64
C GLY A 56 -43.66 -26.71 14.37
N GLY A 57 -43.07 -27.28 13.33
CA GLY A 57 -43.75 -27.66 12.10
C GLY A 57 -42.79 -28.51 11.28
N GLY A 58 -42.97 -29.83 11.33
CA GLY A 58 -42.24 -30.79 10.52
C GLY A 58 -42.95 -31.13 9.22
N MET A 59 -42.18 -31.57 8.22
CA MET A 59 -42.54 -32.54 7.16
C MET A 59 -41.27 -32.82 6.36
N LYS A 60 -40.68 -34.00 6.52
CA LYS A 60 -40.89 -35.24 5.73
C LYS A 60 -40.07 -35.27 4.44
N ASP A 61 -39.01 -36.07 4.53
CA ASP A 61 -38.38 -36.97 3.57
C ASP A 61 -38.95 -37.06 2.15
N LEU A 62 -38.04 -36.99 1.18
CA LEU A 62 -38.09 -37.82 -0.02
C LEU A 62 -36.65 -38.14 -0.47
N ASN A 63 -36.28 -39.42 -0.28
CA ASN A 63 -35.16 -40.09 -0.91
C ASN A 63 -35.45 -40.30 -2.41
N SER A 64 -34.40 -40.19 -3.23
CA SER A 64 -34.24 -41.05 -4.40
C SER A 64 -32.75 -41.24 -4.68
N ASP A 65 -32.33 -42.47 -4.40
CA ASP A 65 -31.03 -43.13 -4.56
C ASP A 65 -30.41 -43.10 -5.98
N ILE A 66 -29.18 -43.66 -6.03
CA ILE A 66 -28.48 -44.35 -7.15
C ILE A 66 -27.55 -43.47 -8.00
N LEU A 67 -26.25 -43.74 -8.22
CA LEU A 67 -25.27 -44.77 -7.82
C LEU A 67 -23.86 -44.22 -8.21
N ASP A 68 -22.86 -44.46 -7.37
CA ASP A 68 -21.42 -44.50 -7.76
C ASP A 68 -21.17 -45.84 -8.50
N PRO A 69 -20.18 -46.01 -9.41
CA PRO A 69 -18.79 -46.17 -8.95
C PRO A 69 -17.66 -45.79 -9.96
N THR A 70 -16.46 -45.52 -9.45
CA THR A 70 -15.15 -45.74 -10.14
C THR A 70 -14.81 -47.26 -10.14
N PRO A 71 -13.92 -47.86 -10.97
CA PRO A 71 -12.57 -47.37 -11.36
C PRO A 71 -12.02 -47.81 -12.75
N GLY A 72 -10.88 -47.22 -13.16
CA GLY A 72 -9.80 -47.98 -13.83
C GLY A 72 -9.53 -47.79 -15.34
N MET A 73 -8.24 -47.57 -15.61
CA MET A 73 -7.40 -48.05 -16.73
C MET A 73 -6.96 -47.06 -17.83
N ASP A 74 -5.65 -47.02 -17.98
CA ASP A 74 -4.81 -46.35 -18.98
C ASP A 74 -5.19 -46.66 -20.44
N SER A 75 -4.99 -45.68 -21.33
CA SER A 75 -4.38 -45.94 -22.64
C SER A 75 -3.93 -44.64 -23.32
N ASP A 76 -2.65 -44.63 -23.69
CA ASP A 76 -2.00 -43.74 -24.65
C ASP A 76 -2.86 -43.41 -25.87
N TYR A 77 -3.00 -42.13 -26.22
CA TYR A 77 -3.04 -41.71 -27.63
C TYR A 77 -2.45 -40.31 -27.80
N SER A 78 -1.32 -40.30 -28.51
CA SER A 78 -0.69 -39.11 -29.06
C SER A 78 -1.54 -38.49 -30.19
N ARG A 79 -1.37 -37.17 -30.37
CA ARG A 79 -1.78 -36.29 -31.49
C ARG A 79 -3.27 -35.90 -31.58
N ALA A 80 -3.55 -34.68 -31.11
CA ALA A 80 -4.13 -33.63 -31.94
C ALA A 80 -3.84 -32.25 -31.32
N SER A 81 -2.75 -31.64 -31.77
CA SER A 81 -2.43 -30.24 -31.51
C SER A 81 -3.50 -29.35 -32.15
N CYS A 82 -4.32 -28.71 -31.33
CA CYS A 82 -5.17 -27.60 -31.77
C CYS A 82 -4.29 -26.35 -31.90
N ALA A 83 -4.22 -25.80 -33.11
CA ALA A 83 -3.35 -24.69 -33.49
C ALA A 83 -3.76 -23.38 -32.79
N SER A 84 -3.01 -22.98 -31.77
CA SER A 84 -2.84 -21.56 -31.42
C SER A 84 -1.86 -20.95 -32.42
N SER A 85 -2.16 -19.76 -32.94
CA SER A 85 -1.32 -19.00 -33.90
C SER A 85 0.18 -19.18 -33.64
N SER A 86 0.88 -19.81 -34.58
CA SER A 86 2.34 -19.85 -34.57
C SER A 86 2.85 -18.40 -34.57
N ASP A 87 3.56 -18.00 -33.52
CA ASP A 87 4.37 -16.77 -33.56
C ASP A 87 5.43 -17.02 -34.64
N ALA A 88 5.20 -16.49 -35.84
CA ALA A 88 6.08 -16.70 -36.98
C ALA A 88 7.42 -16.00 -36.70
N ASP A 89 8.50 -16.78 -36.78
CA ASP A 89 9.88 -16.29 -36.69
C ASP A 89 10.28 -15.69 -38.04
N PHE A 90 10.44 -14.37 -38.04
CA PHE A 90 10.90 -13.58 -39.19
C PHE A 90 12.35 -13.13 -39.01
N GLY A 91 13.13 -13.75 -38.13
CA GLY A 91 14.53 -13.37 -37.88
C GLY A 91 15.38 -13.29 -39.15
N PHE A 92 15.10 -14.13 -40.15
CA PHE A 92 15.77 -14.09 -41.46
C PHE A 92 15.55 -12.80 -42.26
N ALA A 93 14.47 -12.05 -41.99
CA ALA A 93 14.12 -10.82 -42.68
C ALA A 93 14.64 -9.56 -41.98
N PHE A 94 15.30 -9.72 -40.82
CA PHE A 94 15.83 -8.58 -40.07
C PHE A 94 17.00 -7.92 -40.81
N ASN A 95 16.83 -6.63 -41.16
CA ASN A 95 17.82 -5.85 -41.90
C ASN A 95 18.25 -6.46 -43.26
N ASP A 96 17.34 -7.18 -43.92
CA ASP A 96 17.57 -7.75 -45.25
C ASP A 96 16.88 -6.90 -46.33
N SER A 97 17.61 -6.55 -47.39
CA SER A 97 17.10 -5.71 -48.47
C SER A 97 16.01 -6.38 -49.31
N ASN A 98 16.02 -7.72 -49.42
CA ASN A 98 15.06 -8.48 -50.21
C ASN A 98 13.69 -8.57 -49.54
N PHE A 99 13.64 -8.43 -48.21
CA PHE A 99 12.43 -8.56 -47.40
C PHE A 99 11.96 -7.23 -46.78
N SER A 100 12.58 -6.12 -47.19
CA SER A 100 12.24 -4.77 -46.74
C SER A 100 11.38 -4.01 -47.75
N ASP A 101 10.40 -3.27 -47.25
CA ASP A 101 9.62 -2.30 -48.02
C ASP A 101 10.00 -0.85 -47.70
N ARG A 102 10.73 -0.62 -46.59
CA ARG A 102 11.18 0.71 -46.14
C ARG A 102 12.60 0.68 -45.55
N LEU A 103 13.21 1.86 -45.52
CA LEU A 103 14.45 2.16 -44.80
C LEU A 103 14.14 2.96 -43.54
N LEU A 104 14.51 2.41 -42.38
CA LEU A 104 14.45 3.11 -41.10
C LEU A 104 15.78 3.82 -40.85
N ARG A 105 15.75 5.15 -40.81
CA ARG A 105 16.89 6.01 -40.49
C ARG A 105 16.81 6.42 -39.03
N ILE A 106 17.66 5.86 -38.19
CA ILE A 106 17.75 6.16 -36.76
C ILE A 106 18.79 7.25 -36.56
N GLU A 107 18.33 8.44 -36.18
CA GLU A 107 19.16 9.58 -35.77
C GLU A 107 19.45 9.47 -34.27
N ILE A 108 20.73 9.31 -33.92
CA ILE A 108 21.20 9.20 -32.55
C ILE A 108 21.70 10.56 -32.09
N MET A 109 20.99 11.13 -31.12
CA MET A 109 21.26 12.43 -30.53
C MET A 109 22.26 12.30 -29.39
N GLY A 110 23.15 13.29 -29.26
CA GLY A 110 24.01 13.45 -28.09
C GLY A 110 23.23 13.83 -26.85
N GLU A 111 23.67 13.35 -25.68
CA GLU A 111 23.09 13.82 -24.42
C GLU A 111 23.45 15.30 -24.20
N PRO A 112 22.51 16.13 -23.73
CA PRO A 112 22.79 17.52 -23.39
C PRO A 112 23.83 17.57 -22.26
N ALA A 113 24.79 18.48 -22.39
CA ALA A 113 25.92 18.60 -21.47
C ALA A 113 25.48 19.24 -20.14
N GLU A 114 24.83 18.49 -19.26
CA GLU A 114 24.60 18.92 -17.87
C GLU A 114 25.69 18.34 -16.94
N SER A 115 26.57 19.23 -16.46
CA SER A 115 27.55 19.10 -15.36
C SER A 115 28.06 17.70 -14.98
N ARG A 116 29.30 17.39 -15.39
CA ARG A 116 30.10 16.23 -14.94
C ARG A 116 30.27 16.21 -13.41
N PRO A 117 30.32 14.99 -12.82
CA PRO A 117 31.45 14.66 -11.97
C PRO A 117 32.19 13.42 -12.50
N ASP A 118 33.51 13.45 -12.33
CA ASP A 118 34.45 12.44 -12.79
C ASP A 118 34.21 11.07 -12.14
N SER A 119 33.88 10.05 -12.94
CA SER A 119 34.69 8.83 -13.15
C SER A 119 33.87 7.80 -13.92
N ALA A 120 34.46 7.27 -14.99
CA ALA A 120 34.15 6.06 -15.76
C ALA A 120 32.72 5.48 -15.72
N GLY A 121 32.00 5.66 -16.83
CA GLY A 121 30.99 4.71 -17.35
C GLY A 121 29.68 4.61 -16.57
N CYS A 122 28.76 5.53 -16.80
CA CYS A 122 27.39 5.47 -16.25
C CYS A 122 26.40 6.06 -17.27
N THR A 123 25.71 5.17 -18.01
CA THR A 123 24.60 5.48 -18.93
C THR A 123 23.53 4.38 -18.91
N SER A 124 23.15 3.90 -17.72
CA SER A 124 22.19 2.78 -17.56
C SER A 124 21.01 3.17 -16.68
N ILE A 125 19.93 2.39 -16.64
CA ILE A 125 18.80 2.52 -15.69
C ILE A 125 19.23 2.71 -14.23
N LEU A 126 20.41 2.23 -13.81
CA LEU A 126 20.99 2.58 -12.52
C LEU A 126 21.12 4.10 -12.33
N ASP A 127 21.42 4.87 -13.37
CA ASP A 127 21.51 6.33 -13.35
C ASP A 127 20.14 7.01 -13.42
N TRP A 128 19.13 6.40 -14.02
CA TRP A 128 17.76 6.91 -13.87
C TRP A 128 17.27 6.72 -12.43
N ALA A 129 17.46 5.53 -11.86
CA ALA A 129 17.11 5.23 -10.47
C ALA A 129 17.95 6.04 -9.47
N ARG A 130 19.25 6.25 -9.74
CA ARG A 130 20.11 7.15 -8.96
C ARG A 130 19.74 8.61 -9.15
N ARG A 131 19.37 9.08 -10.35
CA ARG A 131 18.87 10.45 -10.59
C ARG A 131 17.52 10.68 -9.91
N LYS A 132 16.64 9.69 -9.86
CA LYS A 132 15.38 9.74 -9.12
C LYS A 132 15.64 9.84 -7.62
N ARG A 133 16.49 8.99 -7.06
CA ARG A 133 16.96 9.09 -5.66
C ARG A 133 17.61 10.45 -5.36
N ARG A 134 18.49 10.94 -6.24
CA ARG A 134 19.10 12.27 -6.13
C ARG A 134 18.09 13.41 -6.27
N ARG A 135 17.04 13.29 -7.09
CA ARG A 135 15.96 14.31 -7.21
C ARG A 135 15.08 14.34 -5.97
N GLU A 136 14.86 13.20 -5.32
CA GLU A 136 14.23 13.13 -3.99
C GLU A 136 15.14 13.77 -2.91
N ASP A 137 16.46 13.56 -3.00
CA ASP A 137 17.44 14.24 -2.14
C ASP A 137 17.68 15.74 -2.48
N CYS A 138 17.51 16.17 -3.74
CA CYS A 138 17.70 17.56 -4.20
C CYS A 138 16.44 18.41 -4.05
N LYS A 139 15.24 17.82 -3.94
CA LYS A 139 14.06 18.54 -3.42
C LYS A 139 14.28 19.07 -2.00
N LYS A 140 15.37 18.68 -1.34
CA LYS A 140 15.84 19.19 -0.05
C LYS A 140 16.41 20.61 -0.12
N ASP A 141 16.84 21.08 -1.29
CA ASP A 141 17.35 22.45 -1.50
C ASP A 141 16.82 23.02 -2.82
N ASN A 142 15.70 23.76 -2.75
CA ASN A 142 15.25 24.84 -3.64
C ASN A 142 13.71 24.90 -3.64
N VAL A 143 13.17 25.72 -2.75
CA VAL A 143 11.84 26.34 -2.92
C VAL A 143 12.10 27.83 -3.01
N VAL A 144 12.06 28.37 -4.22
CA VAL A 144 11.77 29.79 -4.46
C VAL A 144 10.67 29.83 -5.51
N ASP A 145 9.63 30.56 -5.14
CA ASP A 145 8.38 30.79 -5.86
C ASP A 145 8.56 31.18 -7.33
N LEU A 146 7.61 30.74 -8.16
CA LEU A 146 7.05 31.53 -9.26
C LEU A 146 5.72 30.89 -9.68
N ASN A 147 4.64 31.40 -9.09
CA ASN A 147 3.27 31.19 -9.52
C ASN A 147 2.83 32.47 -10.25
N GLY A 148 2.30 32.33 -11.47
CA GLY A 148 1.63 33.44 -12.16
C GLY A 148 1.50 33.25 -13.67
N CYS A 149 0.46 32.54 -14.12
CA CYS A 149 -0.56 33.06 -15.05
C CYS A 149 -1.65 32.01 -15.35
N PRO A 150 -2.87 32.45 -15.70
CA PRO A 150 -4.11 31.72 -15.42
C PRO A 150 -4.66 30.91 -16.60
N GLU A 151 -5.58 30.02 -16.24
CA GLU A 151 -6.38 29.12 -17.06
C GLU A 151 -7.19 29.84 -18.16
N GLU A 152 -7.15 29.34 -19.39
CA GLU A 152 -8.18 29.60 -20.40
C GLU A 152 -9.13 28.40 -20.53
N GLN A 153 -10.41 28.70 -20.34
CA GLN A 153 -11.53 27.79 -20.46
C GLN A 153 -11.98 27.67 -21.91
N VAL A 154 -12.24 26.42 -22.31
CA VAL A 154 -12.82 26.01 -23.59
C VAL A 154 -14.29 26.40 -23.66
N LEU A 155 -14.71 27.09 -24.74
CA LEU A 155 -16.11 27.09 -25.19
C LEU A 155 -16.22 26.96 -26.72
N ASN A 156 -17.26 26.25 -27.12
CA ASN A 156 -17.48 25.58 -28.38
C ASN A 156 -18.47 26.37 -29.27
N GLY A 157 -18.16 26.47 -30.57
CA GLY A 157 -19.03 26.54 -31.77
C GLY A 157 -20.38 27.28 -31.84
N SER A 158 -20.46 28.17 -32.86
CA SER A 158 -21.45 28.18 -33.97
C SER A 158 -22.62 29.20 -33.99
N GLN A 159 -22.46 30.27 -34.82
CA GLN A 159 -23.38 30.92 -35.82
C GLN A 159 -24.87 31.30 -35.48
N PRO A 160 -25.58 32.12 -36.32
CA PRO A 160 -25.26 33.41 -36.98
C PRO A 160 -26.43 34.45 -36.92
N ASP A 161 -26.23 35.59 -37.62
CA ASP A 161 -27.22 36.41 -38.38
C ASP A 161 -27.96 37.65 -37.80
N MET A 162 -28.05 38.64 -38.72
CA MET A 162 -28.99 39.78 -38.92
C MET A 162 -28.63 41.22 -38.47
N ASP A 163 -28.37 42.04 -39.51
CA ASP A 163 -28.89 43.40 -39.84
C ASP A 163 -28.99 44.52 -38.77
N ASP A 164 -28.27 45.65 -38.99
CA ASP A 164 -28.83 46.87 -39.63
C ASP A 164 -27.89 48.11 -39.58
N ALA A 165 -27.78 48.79 -40.73
CA ALA A 165 -27.62 50.24 -41.03
C ALA A 165 -26.56 51.17 -40.36
N ILE A 166 -25.42 51.38 -41.05
CA ILE A 166 -24.87 52.60 -41.77
C ILE A 166 -25.44 54.03 -41.44
N PRO A 167 -24.75 55.19 -41.69
CA PRO A 167 -23.34 55.55 -42.04
C PRO A 167 -22.71 56.74 -41.25
N CYS A 168 -21.43 57.02 -41.54
CA CYS A 168 -20.82 58.32 -41.93
C CYS A 168 -19.43 58.45 -41.28
N ASP A 169 -18.36 58.89 -41.92
CA ASP A 169 -18.08 59.26 -43.31
C ASP A 169 -16.55 59.53 -43.37
N ASN A 170 -16.00 59.36 -44.57
CA ASN A 170 -14.78 60.02 -45.11
C ASN A 170 -13.41 59.43 -44.72
N LEU A 171 -12.68 58.76 -45.65
CA LEU A 171 -11.88 59.31 -46.79
C LEU A 171 -10.53 59.87 -46.25
N ASP A 172 -9.32 59.51 -46.69
CA ASP A 172 -8.79 59.16 -48.02
C ASP A 172 -7.42 58.41 -47.96
N ASP A 173 -7.20 57.55 -48.97
CA ASP A 173 -6.01 57.33 -49.83
C ASP A 173 -4.57 57.06 -49.29
N GLU A 174 -4.18 55.77 -49.34
CA GLU A 174 -3.13 55.09 -50.18
C GLU A 174 -2.11 55.94 -51.03
N PRO A 175 -1.06 55.36 -51.66
CA PRO A 175 0.05 54.51 -51.18
C PRO A 175 1.41 54.84 -51.89
N ALA A 176 2.49 54.06 -51.65
CA ALA A 176 3.59 53.69 -52.61
C ALA A 176 4.90 53.34 -51.85
N GLN A 177 5.40 52.10 -51.92
CA GLN A 177 6.43 51.56 -52.86
C GLN A 177 7.82 52.21 -52.72
N MET A 178 8.81 51.50 -52.15
CA MET A 178 9.83 50.60 -52.78
C MET A 178 11.16 51.31 -53.12
N ILE A 179 12.24 50.52 -53.10
CA ILE A 179 13.62 50.71 -53.64
C ILE A 179 14.60 51.38 -52.65
N GLU A 180 15.56 50.67 -52.01
CA GLU A 180 16.78 49.96 -52.46
C GLU A 180 18.00 50.89 -52.68
N GLU A 181 19.08 50.67 -51.91
CA GLU A 181 20.50 50.55 -52.31
C GLU A 181 21.53 51.00 -51.25
N LEU A 182 22.75 50.47 -51.45
CA LEU A 182 23.84 50.18 -50.52
C LEU A 182 24.97 51.24 -50.47
N HIS A 183 25.91 50.99 -49.54
CA HIS A 183 27.32 51.45 -49.42
C HIS A 183 27.51 52.79 -48.67
N SER A 184 28.50 53.04 -47.79
CA SER A 184 29.77 52.40 -47.39
C SER A 184 30.36 53.18 -46.19
N GLY A 185 31.20 52.56 -45.35
CA GLY A 185 32.23 53.29 -44.57
C GLY A 185 32.49 52.82 -43.14
N ASP A 186 33.62 52.13 -42.96
CA ASP A 186 34.27 51.64 -41.72
C ASP A 186 34.40 52.66 -40.56
N GLU A 187 34.28 52.21 -39.30
CA GLU A 187 35.44 51.82 -38.46
C GLU A 187 35.03 51.27 -37.08
N ALA A 188 35.98 50.54 -36.49
CA ALA A 188 35.83 49.50 -35.48
C ALA A 188 35.60 49.95 -34.02
N ALA A 189 34.91 49.09 -33.25
CA ALA A 189 35.29 48.77 -31.87
C ALA A 189 34.64 47.45 -31.43
N ASN A 190 35.49 46.49 -31.02
CA ASN A 190 35.13 45.21 -30.44
C ASN A 190 34.23 45.33 -29.19
N VAL A 191 33.14 44.55 -29.14
CA VAL A 191 32.56 44.04 -27.89
C VAL A 191 32.23 42.57 -28.12
N ASP A 192 32.80 41.75 -27.24
CA ASP A 192 32.84 40.29 -27.25
C ASP A 192 31.50 39.65 -26.85
N GLU A 193 31.38 38.37 -27.21
CA GLU A 193 30.28 37.41 -27.09
C GLU A 193 29.29 37.53 -25.92
N SER A 194 28.00 37.28 -26.23
CA SER A 194 27.22 36.17 -25.63
C SER A 194 25.77 36.20 -26.10
N SER A 195 25.54 35.78 -27.35
CA SER A 195 24.19 35.47 -27.84
C SER A 195 23.90 33.99 -27.59
N TRP A 196 23.38 33.69 -26.39
CA TRP A 196 22.52 32.54 -26.04
C TRP A 196 22.45 31.46 -27.12
N GLY A 197 23.45 30.57 -27.13
CA GLY A 197 23.42 29.36 -27.94
C GLY A 197 22.24 28.50 -27.52
N MET A 198 21.27 28.34 -28.42
CA MET A 198 20.28 27.27 -28.33
C MET A 198 21.02 25.94 -28.15
N ASP A 199 20.68 25.20 -27.08
CA ASP A 199 21.10 23.82 -26.86
C ASP A 199 20.52 22.93 -27.97
N CYS A 200 21.20 22.95 -29.12
CA CYS A 200 20.93 22.07 -30.24
C CYS A 200 21.63 20.74 -29.94
N SER A 201 20.89 19.75 -29.42
CA SER A 201 21.37 18.37 -29.36
C SER A 201 21.84 17.99 -30.76
N THR A 202 23.14 17.78 -30.94
CA THR A 202 23.71 17.45 -32.26
C THR A 202 23.45 15.99 -32.58
N VAL A 203 23.12 15.69 -33.84
CA VAL A 203 23.06 14.30 -34.33
C VAL A 203 24.49 13.78 -34.36
N ILE A 204 24.82 12.86 -33.45
CA ILE A 204 26.18 12.31 -33.35
C ILE A 204 26.37 11.17 -34.34
N LYS A 205 25.32 10.37 -34.57
CA LYS A 205 25.40 9.16 -35.40
C LYS A 205 24.08 8.89 -36.08
N VAL A 206 24.14 8.39 -37.32
CA VAL A 206 22.95 7.97 -38.06
C VAL A 206 23.13 6.51 -38.43
N LYS A 207 22.11 5.70 -38.19
CA LYS A 207 22.08 4.27 -38.52
C LYS A 207 20.90 3.98 -39.42
N THR A 208 21.10 3.22 -40.48
CA THR A 208 20.04 2.87 -41.44
C THR A 208 19.79 1.37 -41.40
N LEU A 209 18.52 0.97 -41.31
CA LEU A 209 18.09 -0.43 -41.29
C LEU A 209 17.02 -0.68 -42.36
N HIS A 210 17.12 -1.83 -43.00
CA HIS A 210 16.07 -2.38 -43.86
C HIS A 210 14.96 -2.96 -42.98
N ILE A 211 13.73 -2.46 -43.13
CA ILE A 211 12.58 -2.89 -42.32
C ILE A 211 11.38 -3.27 -43.19
N SER A 212 10.58 -4.20 -42.68
CA SER A 212 9.27 -4.59 -43.14
C SER A 212 8.19 -3.91 -42.30
N SER A 213 7.50 -2.93 -42.88
CA SER A 213 6.42 -2.17 -42.23
C SER A 213 5.29 -3.07 -41.72
N PRO A 214 4.81 -4.09 -42.47
CA PRO A 214 3.75 -4.98 -42.00
C PRO A 214 4.14 -5.75 -40.73
N ILE A 215 5.39 -6.22 -40.62
CA ILE A 215 5.88 -6.96 -39.44
C ILE A 215 5.90 -6.04 -38.23
N LEU A 216 6.50 -4.86 -38.37
CA LEU A 216 6.61 -3.91 -37.26
C LEU A 216 5.22 -3.38 -36.83
N ALA A 217 4.36 -3.04 -37.78
CA ALA A 217 3.00 -2.56 -37.52
C ALA A 217 2.13 -3.61 -36.82
N ALA A 218 2.27 -4.89 -37.18
CA ALA A 218 1.52 -5.97 -36.54
C ALA A 218 1.90 -6.17 -35.06
N LYS A 219 3.13 -5.83 -34.69
CA LYS A 219 3.70 -6.07 -33.35
C LYS A 219 3.73 -4.81 -32.47
N SER A 220 3.51 -3.62 -33.02
CA SER A 220 3.58 -2.34 -32.33
C SER A 220 2.53 -1.36 -32.86
N PRO A 221 1.60 -0.89 -32.02
CA PRO A 221 0.66 0.14 -32.40
C PRO A 221 1.35 1.49 -32.68
N PHE A 222 2.51 1.78 -32.08
CA PHE A 222 3.33 2.94 -32.43
C PHE A 222 3.76 2.88 -33.91
N PHE A 223 4.35 1.76 -34.34
CA PHE A 223 4.78 1.60 -35.74
C PHE A 223 3.59 1.53 -36.69
N TYR A 224 2.46 0.94 -36.29
CA TYR A 224 1.23 0.98 -37.06
C TYR A 224 0.81 2.42 -37.35
N LYS A 225 0.72 3.28 -36.32
CA LYS A 225 0.39 4.71 -36.47
C LYS A 225 1.42 5.43 -37.35
N LEU A 226 2.71 5.16 -37.13
CA LEU A 226 3.81 5.76 -37.88
C LEU A 226 3.68 5.49 -39.40
N PHE A 227 3.19 4.31 -39.79
CA PHE A 227 3.05 3.93 -41.19
C PHE A 227 1.67 4.19 -41.80
N SER A 228 0.62 4.41 -41.00
CA SER A 228 -0.77 4.51 -41.48
C SER A 228 -1.42 5.90 -41.38
N ASN A 229 -0.85 6.85 -40.62
CA ASN A 229 -1.54 8.10 -40.26
C ASN A 229 -1.65 9.20 -41.36
N GLY A 230 -1.40 8.93 -42.64
CA GLY A 230 -1.55 9.93 -43.71
C GLY A 230 -0.65 11.18 -43.58
N MET A 231 0.30 11.18 -42.63
CA MET A 231 1.35 12.19 -42.46
C MET A 231 2.46 11.98 -43.51
N ARG A 232 3.33 12.99 -43.71
CA ARG A 232 4.42 12.93 -44.71
C ARG A 232 5.32 11.69 -44.56
N GLU A 233 5.44 11.09 -43.37
CA GLU A 233 6.21 9.86 -43.17
C GLU A 233 5.52 8.59 -43.73
N SER A 234 4.19 8.57 -43.80
CA SER A 234 3.44 7.39 -44.28
C SER A 234 3.68 7.09 -45.77
N GLU A 235 3.90 8.13 -46.58
CA GLU A 235 4.22 8.05 -48.01
C GLU A 235 5.72 7.90 -48.29
N GLN A 236 6.59 8.13 -47.29
CA GLN A 236 8.03 8.10 -47.45
C GLN A 236 8.59 6.68 -47.30
N ARG A 237 9.40 6.26 -48.27
CA ARG A 237 10.21 5.03 -48.16
C ARG A 237 11.27 5.11 -47.06
N ASN A 238 11.63 6.32 -46.63
CA ASN A 238 12.64 6.58 -45.60
C ASN A 238 11.97 7.17 -44.35
N VAL A 239 11.85 6.37 -43.29
CA VAL A 239 11.25 6.79 -42.03
C VAL A 239 12.36 7.18 -41.06
N THR A 240 12.29 8.36 -40.44
CA THR A 240 13.33 8.83 -39.51
C THR A 240 12.86 8.72 -38.06
N LEU A 241 13.69 8.14 -37.20
CA LEU A 241 13.41 7.96 -35.78
C LEU A 241 14.56 8.56 -34.96
N ARG A 242 14.24 9.45 -34.01
CA ARG A 242 15.22 10.09 -33.14
C ARG A 242 15.28 9.40 -31.79
N ILE A 243 16.49 9.01 -31.38
CA ILE A 243 16.76 8.43 -30.06
C ILE A 243 17.98 9.06 -29.41
N ASN A 244 18.11 8.90 -28.10
CA ASN A 244 19.33 9.23 -27.40
C ASN A 244 20.38 8.13 -27.58
N ALA A 245 21.67 8.47 -27.47
CA ALA A 245 22.76 7.49 -27.55
C ALA A 245 22.62 6.34 -26.54
N SER A 246 22.09 6.59 -25.35
CA SER A 246 21.83 5.60 -24.31
C SER A 246 20.75 4.57 -24.71
N GLU A 247 19.88 4.89 -25.67
CA GLU A 247 18.77 4.01 -26.10
C GLU A 247 19.14 3.12 -27.31
N GLU A 248 20.29 3.34 -27.97
CA GLU A 248 20.65 2.64 -29.23
C GLU A 248 20.62 1.11 -29.04
N ALA A 249 21.31 0.59 -28.03
CA ALA A 249 21.42 -0.85 -27.80
C ALA A 249 20.04 -1.49 -27.53
N ALA A 250 19.22 -0.83 -26.70
CA ALA A 250 17.89 -1.31 -26.33
C ALA A 250 16.93 -1.31 -27.53
N LEU A 251 16.96 -0.26 -28.37
CA LEU A 251 16.15 -0.21 -29.58
C LEU A 251 16.55 -1.30 -30.58
N MET A 252 17.86 -1.55 -30.75
CA MET A 252 18.33 -2.59 -31.67
C MET A 252 17.88 -3.99 -31.24
N GLU A 253 17.97 -4.30 -29.94
CA GLU A 253 17.45 -5.55 -29.37
C GLU A 253 15.93 -5.65 -29.53
N LEU A 254 15.20 -4.57 -29.29
CA LEU A 254 13.74 -4.52 -29.49
C LEU A 254 13.35 -4.79 -30.95
N LEU A 255 14.01 -4.12 -31.89
CA LEU A 255 13.76 -4.32 -33.32
C LEU A 255 14.09 -5.75 -33.73
N ASN A 256 15.21 -6.32 -33.27
CA ASN A 256 15.53 -7.73 -33.51
C ASN A 256 14.45 -8.66 -32.93
N PHE A 257 13.98 -8.40 -31.72
CA PHE A 257 12.90 -9.16 -31.07
C PHE A 257 11.59 -9.11 -31.86
N MET A 258 11.24 -8.00 -32.48
CA MET A 258 10.01 -7.90 -33.30
C MET A 258 10.03 -8.84 -34.51
N TYR A 259 11.21 -9.25 -34.98
CA TYR A 259 11.38 -10.22 -36.07
C TYR A 259 11.57 -11.64 -35.54
N SER A 260 12.49 -11.83 -34.58
CA SER A 260 12.94 -13.16 -34.13
C SER A 260 12.19 -13.70 -32.91
N ASN A 261 11.43 -12.85 -32.21
CA ASN A 261 10.85 -13.11 -30.89
C ASN A 261 11.90 -13.52 -29.82
N THR A 262 13.19 -13.19 -30.02
CA THR A 262 14.29 -13.50 -29.09
C THR A 262 15.11 -12.26 -28.75
N LEU A 263 15.68 -12.25 -27.54
CA LEU A 263 16.62 -11.23 -27.07
C LEU A 263 17.98 -11.88 -26.84
N SER A 264 19.06 -11.21 -27.24
CA SER A 264 20.43 -11.68 -26.99
C SER A 264 20.96 -11.24 -25.63
N CYS A 265 20.36 -10.21 -25.02
CA CYS A 265 20.77 -9.73 -23.71
C CYS A 265 20.24 -10.61 -22.56
N SER A 266 21.10 -10.87 -21.57
CA SER A 266 20.77 -11.68 -20.39
C SER A 266 20.97 -10.94 -19.06
N THR A 267 21.58 -9.76 -19.08
CA THR A 267 21.83 -8.96 -17.89
C THR A 267 20.58 -8.19 -17.47
N ALA A 268 20.36 -8.04 -16.17
CA ALA A 268 19.17 -7.36 -15.63
C ALA A 268 19.07 -5.90 -16.10
N SER A 269 20.19 -5.17 -16.17
CA SER A 269 20.22 -3.78 -16.64
C SER A 269 19.79 -3.66 -18.10
N ALA A 270 20.37 -4.47 -19.00
CA ALA A 270 20.04 -4.44 -20.42
C ALA A 270 18.57 -4.85 -20.66
N LEU A 271 18.07 -5.86 -19.94
CA LEU A 271 16.66 -6.27 -20.03
C LEU A 271 15.70 -5.17 -19.59
N LEU A 272 16.07 -4.39 -18.56
CA LEU A 272 15.28 -3.24 -18.15
C LEU A 272 15.35 -2.11 -19.19
N ASP A 273 16.51 -1.85 -19.81
CA ASP A 273 16.64 -0.85 -20.87
C ASP A 273 15.76 -1.23 -22.07
N VAL A 274 15.73 -2.52 -22.45
CA VAL A 274 14.83 -3.06 -23.47
C VAL A 274 13.36 -2.97 -23.04
N LEU A 275 13.04 -3.24 -21.77
CA LEU A 275 11.68 -3.08 -21.23
C LEU A 275 11.19 -1.63 -21.38
N MET A 276 12.04 -0.65 -21.09
CA MET A 276 11.74 0.77 -21.26
C MET A 276 11.53 1.15 -22.73
N ALA A 277 12.39 0.64 -23.64
CA ALA A 277 12.20 0.83 -25.07
C ALA A 277 10.88 0.19 -25.54
N ALA A 278 10.56 -1.02 -25.06
CA ALA A 278 9.33 -1.72 -25.40
C ALA A 278 8.07 -0.94 -24.95
N ASP A 279 8.10 -0.30 -23.78
CA ASP A 279 7.04 0.63 -23.35
C ASP A 279 6.93 1.83 -24.30
N LYS A 280 8.06 2.51 -24.58
CA LYS A 280 8.15 3.68 -25.45
C LYS A 280 7.60 3.43 -26.86
N PHE A 281 7.84 2.23 -27.41
CA PHE A 281 7.40 1.82 -28.75
C PHE A 281 6.16 0.91 -28.73
N GLU A 282 5.44 0.84 -27.60
CA GLU A 282 4.18 0.13 -27.44
C GLU A 282 4.23 -1.39 -27.81
N VAL A 283 5.37 -2.07 -27.55
CA VAL A 283 5.59 -3.50 -27.86
C VAL A 283 5.29 -4.40 -26.65
N ALA A 284 4.00 -4.60 -26.36
CA ALA A 284 3.55 -5.33 -25.16
C ALA A 284 4.07 -6.79 -25.06
N SER A 285 4.29 -7.47 -26.18
CA SER A 285 4.87 -8.82 -26.21
C SER A 285 6.30 -8.85 -25.68
N CYS A 286 7.11 -7.86 -26.05
CA CYS A 286 8.49 -7.71 -25.56
C CYS A 286 8.49 -7.37 -24.07
N MET A 287 7.59 -6.49 -23.61
CA MET A 287 7.46 -6.18 -22.18
C MET A 287 7.17 -7.42 -21.34
N ARG A 288 6.23 -8.28 -21.79
CA ARG A 288 5.93 -9.57 -21.13
C ARG A 288 7.14 -10.50 -21.12
N TYR A 289 7.89 -10.53 -22.22
CA TYR A 289 9.09 -11.36 -22.35
C TYR A 289 10.20 -10.90 -21.38
N CYS A 290 10.52 -9.60 -21.35
CA CYS A 290 11.48 -9.02 -20.40
C CYS A 290 11.06 -9.25 -18.95
N SER A 291 9.79 -9.00 -18.62
CA SER A 291 9.21 -9.23 -17.29
C SER A 291 9.42 -10.69 -16.82
N ARG A 292 9.18 -11.66 -17.71
CA ARG A 292 9.41 -13.08 -17.42
C ARG A 292 10.89 -13.40 -17.21
N LEU A 293 11.79 -12.88 -18.04
CA LEU A 293 13.23 -13.11 -17.89
C LEU A 293 13.77 -12.49 -16.59
N LEU A 294 13.40 -11.25 -16.29
CA LEU A 294 13.78 -10.56 -15.05
C LEU A 294 13.29 -11.32 -13.81
N ARG A 295 12.09 -11.91 -13.86
CA ARG A 295 11.56 -12.74 -12.77
C ARG A 295 12.33 -14.06 -12.59
N ASN A 296 12.93 -14.59 -13.65
CA ASN A 296 13.71 -15.83 -13.60
C ASN A 296 15.16 -15.60 -13.10
N LEU A 297 15.62 -14.34 -13.04
CA LEU A 297 16.90 -13.99 -12.45
C LEU A 297 16.80 -14.00 -10.92
N PRO A 298 17.94 -14.25 -10.21
CA PRO A 298 17.95 -14.20 -8.76
C PRO A 298 17.60 -12.78 -8.27
N MET A 299 16.56 -12.69 -7.44
CA MET A 299 16.09 -11.42 -6.90
C MET A 299 16.89 -11.03 -5.65
N THR A 300 17.46 -9.83 -5.68
CA THR A 300 18.11 -9.15 -4.55
C THR A 300 17.27 -7.95 -4.07
N PRO A 301 17.49 -7.41 -2.85
CA PRO A 301 16.77 -6.22 -2.39
C PRO A 301 16.91 -5.03 -3.36
N ASP A 302 18.12 -4.78 -3.86
CA ASP A 302 18.37 -3.71 -4.84
C ASP A 302 17.59 -3.90 -6.13
N SER A 303 17.55 -5.12 -6.66
CA SER A 303 16.79 -5.43 -7.89
C SER A 303 15.28 -5.30 -7.66
N ALA A 304 14.77 -5.75 -6.51
CA ALA A 304 13.36 -5.64 -6.17
C ALA A 304 12.94 -4.17 -6.03
N LEU A 305 13.74 -3.35 -5.35
CA LEU A 305 13.50 -1.91 -5.27
C LEU A 305 13.51 -1.25 -6.65
N LEU A 306 14.50 -1.60 -7.49
CA LEU A 306 14.59 -1.07 -8.85
C LEU A 306 13.33 -1.38 -9.67
N TYR A 307 12.78 -2.59 -9.56
CA TYR A 307 11.55 -2.99 -10.27
C TYR A 307 10.31 -2.26 -9.75
N LEU A 308 10.25 -1.95 -8.45
CA LEU A 308 9.14 -1.19 -7.85
C LEU A 308 9.23 0.31 -8.09
N GLU A 309 10.42 0.81 -8.42
CA GLU A 309 10.67 2.21 -8.67
C GLU A 309 10.53 2.61 -10.14
N LEU A 310 10.23 1.68 -11.06
CA LEU A 310 10.05 1.92 -12.50
C LEU A 310 9.05 3.06 -12.80
N PRO A 311 9.11 3.69 -13.98
CA PRO A 311 8.16 4.74 -14.37
C PRO A 311 6.70 4.29 -14.26
N SER A 312 5.81 5.22 -13.91
CA SER A 312 4.39 4.91 -13.73
C SER A 312 3.75 4.35 -15.01
N SER A 313 4.15 4.80 -16.20
CA SER A 313 3.68 4.24 -17.48
C SER A 313 3.91 2.74 -17.55
N VAL A 314 5.11 2.30 -17.18
CA VAL A 314 5.54 0.90 -17.18
C VAL A 314 4.87 0.11 -16.06
N LEU A 315 4.80 0.66 -14.85
CA LEU A 315 4.20 -0.02 -13.69
C LEU A 315 2.70 -0.29 -13.88
N MET A 316 1.99 0.59 -14.60
CA MET A 316 0.57 0.40 -14.89
C MET A 316 0.31 -0.62 -16.00
N ALA A 317 1.34 -1.03 -16.75
CA ALA A 317 1.20 -2.03 -17.79
C ALA A 317 0.97 -3.43 -17.20
N GLU A 318 -0.07 -4.12 -17.65
CA GLU A 318 -0.41 -5.49 -17.25
C GLU A 318 0.77 -6.45 -17.47
N ALA A 319 1.58 -6.21 -18.50
CA ALA A 319 2.77 -6.99 -18.83
C ALA A 319 3.83 -7.05 -17.71
N VAL A 320 3.88 -6.04 -16.84
CA VAL A 320 4.93 -5.88 -15.82
C VAL A 320 4.42 -6.21 -14.41
N GLN A 321 3.10 -6.28 -14.22
CA GLN A 321 2.48 -6.65 -12.94
C GLN A 321 3.10 -7.91 -12.31
N PRO A 322 3.30 -9.04 -13.03
CA PRO A 322 3.88 -10.25 -12.42
C PRO A 322 5.31 -10.08 -11.90
N LEU A 323 6.09 -9.16 -12.48
CA LEU A 323 7.44 -8.83 -12.00
C LEU A 323 7.36 -8.00 -10.72
N THR A 324 6.50 -6.98 -10.69
CA THR A 324 6.32 -6.13 -9.51
C THR A 324 5.74 -6.91 -8.33
N ASP A 325 4.83 -7.84 -8.58
CA ASP A 325 4.26 -8.69 -7.53
C ASP A 325 5.30 -9.65 -6.96
N ALA A 326 6.16 -10.24 -7.80
CA ALA A 326 7.28 -11.04 -7.35
C ALA A 326 8.26 -10.21 -6.50
N ALA A 327 8.55 -8.97 -6.89
CA ALA A 327 9.40 -8.05 -6.12
C ALA A 327 8.78 -7.69 -4.76
N LYS A 328 7.46 -7.39 -4.71
CA LYS A 328 6.74 -7.15 -3.46
C LYS A 328 6.78 -8.36 -2.53
N GLN A 329 6.49 -9.54 -3.06
CA GLN A 329 6.51 -10.80 -2.31
C GLN A 329 7.91 -11.11 -1.76
N TYR A 330 8.96 -10.87 -2.56
CA TYR A 330 10.34 -11.05 -2.12
C TYR A 330 10.67 -10.15 -0.93
N LEU A 331 10.37 -8.85 -1.01
CA LEU A 331 10.63 -7.90 0.10
C LEU A 331 9.81 -8.25 1.34
N ALA A 332 8.52 -8.57 1.16
CA ALA A 332 7.64 -8.99 2.26
C ALA A 332 8.13 -10.26 2.97
N LEU A 333 8.67 -11.22 2.23
CA LEU A 333 9.22 -12.46 2.80
C LEU A 333 10.55 -12.22 3.50
N ARG A 334 11.45 -11.44 2.89
CA ARG A 334 12.77 -11.09 3.44
C ARG A 334 12.65 -10.31 4.75
N TYR A 335 11.78 -9.31 4.77
CA TYR A 335 11.56 -8.40 5.90
C TYR A 335 10.30 -8.75 6.71
N LYS A 336 9.90 -10.03 6.70
CA LYS A 336 8.73 -10.53 7.43
C LYS A 336 8.78 -10.18 8.92
N ASP A 337 9.98 -10.24 9.53
CA ASP A 337 10.23 -9.84 10.92
C ASP A 337 10.94 -8.47 10.94
N ILE A 338 10.16 -7.39 10.94
CA ILE A 338 10.67 -6.00 10.98
C ILE A 338 11.58 -5.77 12.17
N THR A 339 11.36 -6.46 13.30
CA THR A 339 12.14 -6.23 14.52
C THR A 339 13.60 -6.67 14.37
N LYS A 340 13.89 -7.63 13.49
CA LYS A 340 15.26 -8.10 13.21
C LYS A 340 16.01 -7.20 12.23
N PHE A 341 15.29 -6.60 11.29
CA PHE A 341 15.86 -5.82 10.19
C PHE A 341 15.51 -4.34 10.30
N GLN A 342 15.30 -3.83 11.52
CA GLN A 342 14.74 -2.51 11.72
C GLN A 342 15.57 -1.41 11.06
N GLU A 343 16.90 -1.47 11.15
CA GLU A 343 17.79 -0.48 10.52
C GLU A 343 17.71 -0.53 9.00
N GLU A 344 17.83 -1.71 8.40
CA GLU A 344 17.71 -1.89 6.94
C GLU A 344 16.36 -1.38 6.42
N VAL A 345 15.25 -1.72 7.08
CA VAL A 345 13.91 -1.27 6.66
C VAL A 345 13.73 0.23 6.86
N MET A 346 14.39 0.83 7.86
CA MET A 346 14.36 2.28 8.07
C MET A 346 15.00 3.06 6.93
N ASP A 347 15.98 2.45 6.24
CA ASP A 347 16.70 3.04 5.10
C ASP A 347 16.04 2.74 3.75
N LEU A 348 14.98 1.93 3.71
CA LEU A 348 14.27 1.61 2.47
C LEU A 348 13.47 2.82 1.95
N PRO A 349 13.38 2.98 0.61
CA PRO A 349 12.53 3.98 -0.01
C PRO A 349 11.04 3.59 0.13
N LEU A 350 10.17 4.55 -0.14
CA LEU A 350 8.71 4.41 0.03
C LEU A 350 8.15 3.15 -0.63
N ALA A 351 8.56 2.85 -1.86
CA ALA A 351 8.08 1.67 -2.60
C ALA A 351 8.42 0.35 -1.89
N GLY A 352 9.60 0.27 -1.25
CA GLY A 352 10.02 -0.89 -0.48
C GLY A 352 9.22 -1.04 0.81
N VAL A 353 9.00 0.06 1.54
CA VAL A 353 8.21 0.04 2.78
C VAL A 353 6.75 -0.31 2.50
N GLU A 354 6.15 0.25 1.45
CA GLU A 354 4.79 -0.12 1.03
C GLU A 354 4.68 -1.62 0.69
N ALA A 355 5.67 -2.18 -0.01
CA ALA A 355 5.71 -3.59 -0.33
C ALA A 355 5.70 -4.47 0.93
N ILE A 356 6.51 -4.12 1.93
CA ILE A 356 6.58 -4.86 3.21
C ILE A 356 5.28 -4.73 3.99
N LEU A 357 4.75 -3.51 4.12
CA LEU A 357 3.53 -3.24 4.89
C LEU A 357 2.28 -3.82 4.23
N SER A 358 2.30 -4.06 2.93
CA SER A 358 1.19 -4.67 2.20
C SER A 358 0.91 -6.13 2.57
N SER A 359 1.86 -6.82 3.22
CA SER A 359 1.76 -8.24 3.57
C SER A 359 0.95 -8.49 4.84
N ASP A 360 -0.01 -9.42 4.80
CA ASP A 360 -0.81 -9.84 5.96
C ASP A 360 0.00 -10.68 6.98
N ASP A 361 1.10 -11.31 6.51
CA ASP A 361 1.94 -12.22 7.29
C ASP A 361 3.06 -11.52 8.08
N LEU A 362 3.01 -10.20 8.18
CA LEU A 362 4.03 -9.40 8.84
C LEU A 362 4.12 -9.73 10.35
N GLN A 363 5.30 -10.16 10.82
CA GLN A 363 5.54 -10.56 12.22
C GLN A 363 5.77 -9.34 13.12
N VAL A 364 4.71 -8.57 13.33
CA VAL A 364 4.68 -7.39 14.21
C VAL A 364 4.01 -7.71 15.54
N ALA A 365 4.39 -6.96 16.58
CA ALA A 365 3.85 -7.14 17.93
C ALA A 365 2.36 -6.78 18.03
N SER A 366 1.96 -5.70 17.37
CA SER A 366 0.59 -5.18 17.32
C SER A 366 0.48 -4.14 16.20
N GLU A 367 -0.74 -3.75 15.83
CA GLU A 367 -0.94 -2.67 14.86
C GLU A 367 -0.44 -1.32 15.38
N ASP A 368 -0.49 -1.10 16.70
CA ASP A 368 0.10 0.06 17.34
C ASP A 368 1.60 0.18 17.04
N ALA A 369 2.31 -0.95 16.96
CA ALA A 369 3.73 -0.98 16.61
C ALA A 369 3.97 -0.67 15.13
N VAL A 370 3.05 -1.08 14.24
CA VAL A 370 3.08 -0.72 12.81
C VAL A 370 2.92 0.79 12.65
N TYR A 371 1.95 1.39 13.34
CA TYR A 371 1.75 2.84 13.35
C TYR A 371 3.00 3.58 13.85
N ASP A 372 3.56 3.17 14.99
CA ASP A 372 4.76 3.81 15.55
C ASP A 372 5.98 3.68 14.62
N PHE A 373 6.13 2.51 13.97
CA PHE A 373 7.18 2.27 12.99
C PHE A 373 7.04 3.18 11.77
N ILE A 374 5.85 3.26 11.17
CA ILE A 374 5.57 4.11 10.01
C ILE A 374 5.80 5.57 10.33
N LEU A 375 5.37 6.02 11.50
CA LEU A 375 5.55 7.40 11.94
C LEU A 375 7.04 7.73 12.12
N LYS A 376 7.81 6.81 12.69
CA LYS A 376 9.26 6.94 12.83
C LYS A 376 9.93 7.00 11.46
N TRP A 377 9.61 6.07 10.55
CA TRP A 377 10.13 6.02 9.20
C TRP A 377 9.83 7.31 8.42
N ALA A 378 8.58 7.76 8.44
CA ALA A 378 8.16 8.96 7.72
C ALA A 378 8.84 10.23 8.25
N ARG A 379 9.07 10.34 9.56
CA ARG A 379 9.84 11.46 10.15
C ARG A 379 11.32 11.43 9.77
N THR A 380 11.89 10.24 9.57
CA THR A 380 13.29 10.08 9.14
C THR A 380 13.46 10.41 7.67
N GLN A 381 12.58 9.90 6.81
CA GLN A 381 12.67 10.07 5.35
C GLN A 381 12.15 11.42 4.85
N TYR A 382 11.14 12.00 5.52
CA TYR A 382 10.52 13.27 5.15
C TYR A 382 10.60 14.27 6.32
N PRO A 383 11.70 15.05 6.42
CA PRO A 383 11.87 16.06 7.47
C PRO A 383 10.85 17.20 7.37
N LYS A 384 10.41 17.53 6.15
CA LYS A 384 9.41 18.58 5.90
C LYS A 384 8.01 18.06 6.23
N LEU A 385 7.26 18.87 6.98
CA LEU A 385 5.95 18.48 7.51
C LEU A 385 4.89 18.27 6.42
N GLU A 386 4.87 19.11 5.38
CA GLU A 386 3.89 19.02 4.28
C GLU A 386 4.07 17.75 3.46
N GLU A 387 5.28 17.48 2.96
CA GLU A 387 5.60 16.25 2.21
C GLU A 387 5.30 14.99 3.04
N ARG A 388 5.61 15.04 4.34
CA ARG A 388 5.34 13.94 5.25
C ARG A 388 3.85 13.69 5.44
N ARG A 389 3.02 14.74 5.52
CA ARG A 389 1.55 14.62 5.64
C ARG A 389 0.95 14.01 4.38
N GLU A 390 1.41 14.46 3.21
CA GLU A 390 0.97 13.91 1.93
C GLU A 390 1.28 12.41 1.84
N VAL A 391 2.52 12.01 2.12
CA VAL A 391 2.95 10.60 2.07
C VAL A 391 2.24 9.75 3.12
N LEU A 392 2.15 10.23 4.37
CA LEU A 392 1.47 9.49 5.44
C LEU A 392 -0.02 9.32 5.16
N GLY A 393 -0.72 10.39 4.81
CA GLY A 393 -2.16 10.40 4.59
C GLY A 393 -2.58 9.67 3.32
N ALA A 394 -1.97 10.00 2.18
CA ALA A 394 -2.40 9.47 0.89
C ALA A 394 -1.89 8.06 0.62
N ARG A 395 -0.67 7.73 1.07
CA ARG A 395 0.01 6.49 0.69
C ARG A 395 0.15 5.50 1.82
N LEU A 396 0.59 5.90 3.01
CA LEU A 396 0.91 4.94 4.08
C LEU A 396 -0.28 4.57 4.98
N ALA A 397 -1.22 5.48 5.18
CA ALA A 397 -2.37 5.28 6.07
C ALA A 397 -3.18 4.03 5.72
N ARG A 398 -3.35 3.73 4.42
CA ARG A 398 -4.09 2.56 3.94
C ARG A 398 -3.49 1.21 4.36
N TYR A 399 -2.21 1.18 4.73
CA TYR A 399 -1.55 -0.03 5.21
C TYR A 399 -1.65 -0.21 6.73
N ILE A 400 -2.11 0.81 7.45
CA ILE A 400 -2.36 0.76 8.89
C ILE A 400 -3.79 0.32 9.13
N ARG A 401 -3.98 -0.71 9.94
CA ARG A 401 -5.30 -1.25 10.26
C ARG A 401 -5.85 -0.61 11.53
N PHE A 402 -6.22 0.66 11.43
CA PHE A 402 -6.77 1.43 12.55
C PHE A 402 -7.86 0.69 13.37
N PRO A 403 -8.76 -0.12 12.78
CA PRO A 403 -9.73 -0.90 13.55
C PRO A 403 -9.13 -1.91 14.54
N PHE A 404 -7.87 -2.31 14.37
CA PHE A 404 -7.14 -3.23 15.26
C PHE A 404 -6.15 -2.52 16.20
N MET A 405 -6.01 -1.19 16.10
CA MET A 405 -5.23 -0.40 17.06
C MET A 405 -5.95 -0.25 18.40
N THR A 406 -5.20 0.07 19.45
CA THR A 406 -5.79 0.36 20.77
C THR A 406 -6.49 1.72 20.77
N CYS A 407 -7.58 1.88 21.53
CA CYS A 407 -8.27 3.18 21.64
C CYS A 407 -7.33 4.28 22.16
N ARG A 408 -6.41 3.93 23.08
CA ARG A 408 -5.35 4.84 23.55
C ARG A 408 -4.47 5.34 22.42
N LYS A 409 -4.11 4.47 21.47
CA LYS A 409 -3.31 4.85 20.31
C LYS A 409 -4.12 5.64 19.29
N LEU A 410 -5.37 5.26 19.03
CA LEU A 410 -6.28 6.01 18.16
C LEU A 410 -6.47 7.46 18.65
N LYS A 411 -6.61 7.67 19.96
CA LYS A 411 -6.63 9.03 20.54
C LYS A 411 -5.36 9.82 20.24
N LYS A 412 -4.19 9.16 20.23
CA LYS A 412 -2.91 9.81 19.86
C LYS A 412 -2.83 10.16 18.37
N VAL A 413 -3.51 9.41 17.50
CA VAL A 413 -3.59 9.72 16.05
C VAL A 413 -4.28 11.07 15.85
N LEU A 414 -5.39 11.33 16.56
CA LEU A 414 -6.13 12.60 16.48
C LEU A 414 -5.28 13.82 16.88
N THR A 415 -4.38 13.63 17.83
CA THR A 415 -3.46 14.68 18.32
C THR A 415 -2.14 14.74 17.56
N CYS A 416 -1.96 13.95 16.50
CA CYS A 416 -0.69 13.84 15.80
C CYS A 416 -0.57 14.90 14.70
N ASN A 417 0.43 15.79 14.82
CA ASN A 417 0.68 16.84 13.83
C ASN A 417 1.12 16.32 12.45
N ASP A 418 1.50 15.05 12.36
CA ASP A 418 2.01 14.42 11.14
C ASP A 418 0.89 13.93 10.22
N PHE A 419 -0.36 13.94 10.70
CA PHE A 419 -1.56 13.72 9.91
C PHE A 419 -2.34 15.03 9.77
N ASP A 420 -3.02 15.18 8.64
CA ASP A 420 -4.08 16.18 8.55
C ASP A 420 -5.26 15.78 9.44
N HIS A 421 -5.83 16.77 10.12
CA HIS A 421 -6.87 16.55 11.13
C HIS A 421 -8.08 15.82 10.54
N ASP A 422 -8.52 16.20 9.33
CA ASP A 422 -9.67 15.59 8.67
C ASP A 422 -9.43 14.11 8.30
N VAL A 423 -8.21 13.81 7.82
CA VAL A 423 -7.80 12.45 7.48
C VAL A 423 -7.71 11.59 8.73
N ALA A 424 -7.06 12.09 9.79
CA ALA A 424 -6.97 11.41 11.08
C ALA A 424 -8.36 11.14 11.67
N CYS A 425 -9.24 12.15 11.67
CA CYS A 425 -10.62 12.02 12.17
C CYS A 425 -11.39 10.94 11.39
N LYS A 426 -11.34 10.96 10.06
CA LYS A 426 -11.99 9.96 9.22
C LYS A 426 -11.52 8.53 9.56
N LEU A 427 -10.21 8.31 9.59
CA LEU A 427 -9.61 7.00 9.87
C LEU A 427 -9.97 6.48 11.27
N VAL A 428 -9.95 7.37 12.26
CA VAL A 428 -10.29 7.02 13.65
C VAL A 428 -11.78 6.74 13.79
N LEU A 429 -12.66 7.52 13.18
CA LEU A 429 -14.10 7.30 13.22
C LEU A 429 -14.49 5.97 12.55
N GLU A 430 -13.94 5.67 11.37
CA GLU A 430 -14.16 4.38 10.69
C GLU A 430 -13.71 3.20 11.57
N ALA A 431 -12.55 3.34 12.23
CA ALA A 431 -12.05 2.34 13.18
C ALA A 431 -12.97 2.15 14.40
N LEU A 432 -13.48 3.25 14.97
CA LEU A 432 -14.38 3.19 16.13
C LEU A 432 -15.74 2.59 15.76
N PHE A 433 -16.31 2.95 14.61
CA PHE A 433 -17.55 2.34 14.12
C PHE A 433 -17.39 0.84 13.90
N PHE A 434 -16.29 0.40 13.26
CA PHE A 434 -16.01 -1.02 13.11
C PHE A 434 -15.90 -1.74 14.47
N LYS A 435 -15.21 -1.15 15.44
CA LYS A 435 -15.08 -1.72 16.80
C LYS A 435 -16.41 -1.79 17.55
N ALA A 436 -17.34 -0.86 17.28
CA ALA A 436 -18.67 -0.81 17.88
C ALA A 436 -19.66 -1.81 17.24
N GLU A 437 -19.41 -2.23 16.00
CA GLU A 437 -20.26 -3.20 15.31
C GLU A 437 -20.26 -4.58 15.96
N ALA A 438 -21.37 -5.30 15.79
CA ALA A 438 -21.51 -6.65 16.32
C ALA A 438 -20.53 -7.63 15.63
N PRO A 439 -20.04 -8.69 16.30
CA PRO A 439 -19.02 -9.58 15.74
C PRO A 439 -19.39 -10.26 14.41
N HIS A 440 -20.69 -10.48 14.16
CA HIS A 440 -21.16 -11.04 12.88
C HIS A 440 -21.09 -10.01 11.74
N ARG A 441 -21.35 -8.73 12.02
CA ARG A 441 -21.21 -7.63 11.05
C ARG A 441 -19.75 -7.33 10.74
N GLN A 442 -18.87 -7.38 11.75
CA GLN A 442 -17.42 -7.28 11.54
C GLN A 442 -16.92 -8.36 10.57
N ARG A 443 -17.42 -9.61 10.69
CA ARG A 443 -17.09 -10.69 9.75
C ARG A 443 -17.61 -10.43 8.34
N ILE A 444 -18.81 -9.87 8.20
CA ILE A 444 -19.36 -9.49 6.89
C ILE A 444 -18.49 -8.39 6.26
N LEU A 445 -18.15 -7.34 7.02
CA LEU A 445 -17.29 -6.25 6.54
C LEU A 445 -15.87 -6.72 6.17
N ALA A 446 -15.34 -7.71 6.88
CA ALA A 446 -14.05 -8.33 6.55
C ALA A 446 -14.12 -9.28 5.33
N ALA A 447 -15.30 -9.83 5.04
CA ALA A 447 -15.55 -10.75 3.92
C ALA A 447 -16.05 -10.05 2.65
N ASP A 448 -16.49 -8.79 2.75
CA ASP A 448 -17.01 -8.03 1.62
C ASP A 448 -15.87 -7.68 0.64
N GLU A 449 -15.90 -8.31 -0.53
CA GLU A 449 -14.90 -8.16 -1.58
C GLU A 449 -15.16 -6.93 -2.48
N SER A 450 -16.31 -6.26 -2.34
CA SER A 450 -16.74 -5.18 -3.25
C SER A 450 -15.98 -3.85 -3.03
N ALA A 451 -15.34 -3.66 -1.87
CA ALA A 451 -14.50 -2.49 -1.57
C ALA A 451 -13.01 -2.81 -1.75
N SER A 452 -12.56 -2.96 -3.01
CA SER A 452 -11.20 -3.38 -3.39
C SER A 452 -10.05 -2.55 -2.76
N THR A 453 -10.32 -1.32 -2.31
CA THR A 453 -9.32 -0.44 -1.66
C THR A 453 -9.32 -0.55 -0.13
N ASN A 454 -10.43 -0.97 0.50
CA ASN A 454 -10.60 -0.97 1.96
C ASN A 454 -10.65 -2.37 2.59
N ARG A 455 -10.67 -3.45 1.80
CA ARG A 455 -10.69 -4.84 2.31
C ARG A 455 -9.58 -5.11 3.34
N ARG A 456 -8.35 -4.65 3.07
CA ARG A 456 -7.18 -4.87 3.96
C ARG A 456 -7.27 -4.11 5.28
N PHE A 457 -8.14 -3.11 5.36
CA PHE A 457 -8.34 -2.29 6.56
C PHE A 457 -9.06 -3.06 7.67
N PHE A 458 -9.89 -4.03 7.30
CA PHE A 458 -10.75 -4.80 8.22
C PHE A 458 -10.31 -6.25 8.45
N ILE A 459 -9.19 -6.67 7.86
CA ILE A 459 -8.62 -8.01 8.04
C ILE A 459 -7.53 -7.96 9.12
N GLU A 460 -7.62 -8.84 10.11
CA GLU A 460 -6.62 -8.93 11.17
C GLU A 460 -5.28 -9.45 10.63
N ARG A 461 -4.18 -8.86 11.09
CA ARG A 461 -2.81 -9.21 10.68
C ARG A 461 -2.32 -10.41 11.51
N ALA A 462 -1.36 -11.18 10.99
CA ALA A 462 -0.76 -12.30 11.73
C ALA A 462 0.21 -11.80 12.81
N TYR A 463 -0.31 -11.27 13.93
CA TYR A 463 0.50 -10.70 15.00
C TYR A 463 1.34 -11.76 15.74
N LYS A 464 2.54 -11.36 16.17
CA LYS A 464 3.42 -12.19 17.02
C LYS A 464 2.79 -12.47 18.40
N TYR A 465 1.99 -11.52 18.89
CA TYR A 465 1.33 -11.59 20.19
C TYR A 465 -0.18 -11.59 20.03
N ARG A 466 -0.86 -12.34 20.89
CA ARG A 466 -2.32 -12.54 20.82
C ARG A 466 -3.07 -11.27 21.22
N PRO A 467 -3.96 -10.73 20.39
CA PRO A 467 -4.79 -9.61 20.80
C PRO A 467 -5.62 -9.97 22.02
N VAL A 468 -5.87 -8.97 22.86
CA VAL A 468 -6.71 -9.08 24.05
C VAL A 468 -7.79 -8.03 24.02
N LYS A 469 -8.96 -8.36 24.56
CA LYS A 469 -10.02 -7.37 24.81
C LYS A 469 -9.87 -6.89 26.24
N VAL A 470 -9.67 -5.60 26.42
CA VAL A 470 -9.47 -4.99 27.73
C VAL A 470 -10.67 -4.12 28.05
N VAL A 471 -11.14 -4.18 29.29
CA VAL A 471 -12.13 -3.26 29.87
C VAL A 471 -11.48 -2.63 31.09
N GLU A 472 -11.28 -1.32 31.04
CA GLU A 472 -10.66 -0.55 32.11
C GLU A 472 -11.75 0.15 32.95
N PHE A 473 -11.55 0.21 34.25
CA PHE A 473 -12.43 0.89 35.19
C PHE A 473 -11.59 1.81 36.08
N ASP A 474 -11.94 3.09 36.12
CA ASP A 474 -11.24 4.08 36.95
C ASP A 474 -11.81 4.19 38.38
N ARG A 475 -13.06 3.80 38.56
CA ARG A 475 -13.80 3.91 39.84
C ARG A 475 -14.50 2.59 40.16
N PRO A 476 -14.59 2.17 41.45
CA PRO A 476 -14.07 2.84 42.65
C PRO A 476 -12.56 2.68 42.88
N ARG A 477 -11.92 1.75 42.16
CA ARG A 477 -10.46 1.55 42.12
C ARG A 477 -10.05 1.36 40.68
N GLN A 478 -8.82 1.72 40.35
CA GLN A 478 -8.26 1.39 39.04
C GLN A 478 -8.13 -0.13 38.91
N GLN A 479 -8.94 -0.70 38.03
CA GLN A 479 -8.95 -2.13 37.72
C GLN A 479 -9.13 -2.33 36.22
N CYS A 480 -8.66 -3.45 35.69
CA CYS A 480 -8.95 -3.84 34.32
C CYS A 480 -9.31 -5.32 34.22
N VAL A 481 -10.21 -5.64 33.30
CA VAL A 481 -10.61 -7.00 32.96
C VAL A 481 -10.15 -7.29 31.54
N VAL A 482 -9.32 -8.32 31.40
CA VAL A 482 -8.67 -8.73 30.16
C VAL A 482 -9.26 -10.07 29.74
N TYR A 483 -9.72 -10.15 28.49
CA TYR A 483 -10.20 -11.37 27.88
C TYR A 483 -9.19 -11.85 26.85
N LEU A 484 -8.82 -13.13 26.94
CA LEU A 484 -7.91 -13.81 26.03
C LEU A 484 -8.58 -15.09 25.53
N ASP A 485 -8.76 -15.17 24.21
CA ASP A 485 -9.31 -16.35 23.55
C ASP A 485 -8.16 -17.09 22.86
N LEU A 486 -8.08 -18.40 23.07
CA LEU A 486 -7.10 -19.28 22.43
C LEU A 486 -7.83 -20.42 21.71
N LYS A 487 -7.59 -20.60 20.43
CA LYS A 487 -8.18 -21.73 19.69
C LYS A 487 -7.50 -23.04 20.11
N ARG A 488 -8.23 -24.15 19.98
CA ARG A 488 -7.69 -25.50 20.27
C ARG A 488 -6.40 -25.78 19.52
N GLU A 489 -6.33 -25.46 18.23
CA GLU A 489 -5.12 -25.62 17.40
C GLU A 489 -3.90 -24.86 17.98
N GLU A 490 -4.14 -23.69 18.56
CA GLU A 490 -3.10 -22.84 19.16
C GLU A 490 -2.64 -23.41 20.50
N CYS A 491 -3.59 -23.93 21.29
CA CYS A 491 -3.26 -24.68 22.49
C CYS A 491 -2.43 -25.93 22.16
N THR A 492 -2.76 -26.69 21.11
CA THR A 492 -1.99 -27.87 20.68
C THR A 492 -0.51 -27.54 20.46
N ASN A 493 -0.23 -26.39 19.82
CA ASN A 493 1.14 -25.93 19.55
C ASN A 493 1.94 -25.53 20.81
N LEU A 494 1.29 -25.45 21.99
CA LEU A 494 1.99 -25.22 23.25
C LEU A 494 2.64 -26.49 23.80
N PHE A 495 2.24 -27.69 23.39
CA PHE A 495 2.84 -28.91 23.92
C PHE A 495 4.24 -29.16 23.33
N PRO A 496 5.24 -29.64 24.10
CA PRO A 496 5.22 -29.93 25.54
C PRO A 496 5.63 -28.75 26.44
N SER A 497 6.22 -27.70 25.88
CA SER A 497 6.84 -26.59 26.63
C SER A 497 6.74 -25.21 25.94
N GLY A 498 5.87 -25.12 24.94
CA GLY A 498 5.57 -23.90 24.20
C GLY A 498 4.82 -22.85 25.03
N ARG A 499 4.86 -21.62 24.53
CA ARG A 499 4.30 -20.44 25.18
C ARG A 499 3.62 -19.55 24.15
N VAL A 500 2.51 -18.95 24.53
CA VAL A 500 1.85 -17.89 23.78
C VAL A 500 1.71 -16.67 24.67
N TYR A 501 2.05 -15.50 24.14
CA TYR A 501 1.99 -14.23 24.85
C TYR A 501 0.88 -13.37 24.26
N SER A 502 0.17 -12.64 25.12
CA SER A 502 -0.76 -11.61 24.68
C SER A 502 -0.04 -10.34 24.25
N GLN A 503 -0.72 -9.51 23.47
CA GLN A 503 -0.38 -8.10 23.32
C GLN A 503 -0.40 -7.42 24.69
N ALA A 504 0.42 -6.38 24.82
CA ALA A 504 0.49 -5.62 26.06
C ALA A 504 -0.79 -4.81 26.27
N PHE A 505 -1.30 -4.81 27.49
CA PHE A 505 -2.39 -3.96 27.96
C PHE A 505 -1.88 -3.08 29.11
N HIS A 506 -2.63 -2.05 29.49
CA HIS A 506 -2.15 -1.09 30.48
C HIS A 506 -3.07 -1.02 31.70
N LEU A 507 -2.49 -0.80 32.87
CA LEU A 507 -3.19 -0.54 34.14
C LEU A 507 -2.35 0.45 34.95
N GLY A 508 -2.94 1.57 35.38
CA GLY A 508 -2.22 2.61 36.13
C GLY A 508 -0.99 3.17 35.41
N GLY A 509 -1.03 3.23 34.08
CA GLY A 509 0.09 3.66 33.24
C GLY A 509 1.17 2.60 32.98
N GLN A 510 1.14 1.47 33.69
CA GLN A 510 2.09 0.37 33.51
C GLN A 510 1.59 -0.66 32.50
N GLY A 511 2.52 -1.21 31.72
CA GLY A 511 2.24 -2.23 30.71
C GLY A 511 2.30 -3.65 31.31
N PHE A 512 1.30 -4.46 31.01
CA PHE A 512 1.18 -5.86 31.43
C PHE A 512 0.92 -6.75 30.22
N PHE A 513 1.21 -8.05 30.35
CA PHE A 513 0.89 -9.06 29.35
C PHE A 513 0.52 -10.38 30.04
N LEU A 514 -0.32 -11.18 29.39
CA LEU A 514 -0.62 -12.55 29.78
C LEU A 514 0.29 -13.51 29.01
N SER A 515 0.69 -14.59 29.64
CA SER A 515 1.38 -15.69 28.97
C SER A 515 0.76 -17.04 29.34
N ALA A 516 0.29 -17.77 28.33
CA ALA A 516 -0.25 -19.12 28.47
C ALA A 516 0.80 -20.15 28.04
N HIS A 517 1.01 -21.17 28.87
CA HIS A 517 2.13 -22.09 28.78
C HIS A 517 1.65 -23.53 28.92
N CYS A 518 2.29 -24.46 28.22
CA CYS A 518 2.34 -25.85 28.66
C CYS A 518 3.54 -26.02 29.60
N ASN A 519 3.30 -26.40 30.84
CA ASN A 519 4.37 -26.62 31.82
C ASN A 519 4.35 -28.07 32.29
N MET A 520 5.53 -28.65 32.55
CA MET A 520 5.61 -29.88 33.32
C MET A 520 5.47 -29.53 34.81
N ASP A 521 4.51 -30.13 35.49
CA ASP A 521 4.43 -30.01 36.95
C ASP A 521 5.54 -30.86 37.59
N GLN A 522 6.36 -30.23 38.44
CA GLN A 522 7.52 -30.87 39.06
C GLN A 522 7.13 -31.90 40.13
N GLN A 523 5.92 -31.82 40.67
CA GLN A 523 5.44 -32.73 41.71
C GLN A 523 4.69 -33.95 41.13
N SER A 524 3.92 -33.75 40.07
CA SER A 524 3.04 -34.79 39.52
C SER A 524 3.51 -35.40 38.20
N SER A 525 4.61 -34.91 37.63
CA SER A 525 5.25 -35.43 36.41
C SER A 525 4.35 -35.47 35.17
N PHE A 526 3.29 -34.64 35.13
CA PHE A 526 2.45 -34.47 33.96
C PHE A 526 2.48 -33.02 33.46
N HIS A 527 2.27 -32.87 32.14
CA HIS A 527 2.11 -31.56 31.52
C HIS A 527 0.76 -30.95 31.88
N CYS A 528 0.69 -29.64 32.13
CA CYS A 528 -0.52 -28.93 32.48
C CYS A 528 -0.54 -27.53 31.86
N PHE A 529 -1.74 -26.95 31.76
CA PHE A 529 -1.94 -25.60 31.25
C PHE A 529 -1.73 -24.57 32.36
N GLY A 530 -0.78 -23.65 32.15
CA GLY A 530 -0.50 -22.56 33.06
C GLY A 530 -0.79 -21.19 32.45
N LEU A 531 -1.19 -20.24 33.30
CA LEU A 531 -1.42 -18.86 32.92
C LEU A 531 -0.67 -17.93 33.87
N PHE A 532 0.03 -16.96 33.31
CA PHE A 532 0.85 -16.01 34.04
C PHE A 532 0.57 -14.58 33.57
N LEU A 533 0.77 -13.65 34.49
CA LEU A 533 0.73 -12.21 34.32
C LEU A 533 2.14 -11.68 34.47
N GLY A 534 2.64 -11.01 33.43
CA GLY A 534 3.93 -10.32 33.45
C GLY A 534 3.75 -8.81 33.35
N MET A 535 4.71 -8.06 33.91
CA MET A 535 4.82 -6.62 33.76
C MET A 535 5.95 -6.31 32.76
N GLN A 536 5.70 -5.42 31.80
CA GLN A 536 6.69 -4.94 30.85
C GLN A 536 7.69 -4.03 31.58
N GLU A 537 8.99 -4.28 31.43
CA GLU A 537 10.03 -3.52 32.14
C GLU A 537 10.05 -2.05 31.71
N LYS A 538 9.54 -1.16 32.57
CA LYS A 538 9.76 0.28 32.49
C LYS A 538 9.96 0.87 33.88
N GLY A 539 11.23 0.97 34.29
CA GLY A 539 11.66 1.74 35.46
C GLY A 539 11.60 1.01 36.81
N SER A 540 12.14 1.68 37.83
CA SER A 540 12.36 1.16 39.19
C SER A 540 11.14 1.30 40.10
N VAL A 541 9.92 1.22 39.54
CA VAL A 541 8.68 1.44 40.30
C VAL A 541 8.07 0.09 40.69
N SER A 542 7.89 -0.13 41.99
CA SER A 542 7.14 -1.28 42.50
C SER A 542 5.64 -1.06 42.27
N PHE A 543 4.96 -2.04 41.68
CA PHE A 543 3.54 -1.95 41.38
C PHE A 543 2.78 -3.16 41.95
N ALA A 544 1.90 -2.92 42.92
CA ALA A 544 1.16 -3.97 43.63
C ALA A 544 -0.20 -4.21 42.97
N VAL A 545 -0.46 -5.47 42.60
CA VAL A 545 -1.68 -5.87 41.88
C VAL A 545 -2.28 -7.11 42.53
N ASP A 546 -3.59 -7.05 42.79
CA ASP A 546 -4.41 -8.23 43.01
C ASP A 546 -4.89 -8.72 41.65
N TYR A 547 -4.70 -10.01 41.37
CA TYR A 547 -5.12 -10.60 40.10
C TYR A 547 -5.94 -11.86 40.30
N GLU A 548 -6.97 -12.03 39.46
CA GLU A 548 -7.83 -13.21 39.40
C GLU A 548 -7.83 -13.75 37.97
N PHE A 549 -7.54 -15.05 37.84
CA PHE A 549 -7.71 -15.78 36.59
C PHE A 549 -8.99 -16.61 36.64
N ALA A 550 -9.79 -16.51 35.60
CA ALA A 550 -11.03 -17.25 35.41
C ALA A 550 -11.11 -17.82 33.99
N ALA A 551 -11.93 -18.85 33.80
CA ALA A 551 -12.17 -19.47 32.50
C ALA A 551 -13.62 -19.90 32.35
N ARG A 552 -14.13 -19.91 31.12
CA ARG A 552 -15.46 -20.48 30.83
C ARG A 552 -15.41 -22.00 30.74
N SER A 553 -16.54 -22.63 31.03
CA SER A 553 -16.74 -24.06 30.81
C SER A 553 -18.09 -24.30 30.14
N LYS A 554 -18.19 -25.34 29.29
CA LYS A 554 -19.43 -25.75 28.61
C LYS A 554 -20.67 -25.81 29.53
N PRO A 555 -20.62 -26.38 30.75
CA PRO A 555 -21.83 -26.51 31.57
C PRO A 555 -22.35 -25.20 32.16
N THR A 556 -21.47 -24.20 32.37
CA THR A 556 -21.87 -22.93 33.01
C THR A 556 -21.98 -21.80 32.01
N GLU A 557 -21.17 -21.82 30.95
CA GLU A 557 -20.89 -20.72 30.00
C GLU A 557 -20.45 -19.38 30.63
N GLU A 558 -20.49 -19.28 31.96
CA GLU A 558 -19.96 -18.20 32.78
C GLU A 558 -18.48 -18.40 33.11
N PHE A 559 -17.78 -17.30 33.36
CA PHE A 559 -16.39 -17.32 33.82
C PHE A 559 -16.31 -17.76 35.28
N VAL A 560 -15.65 -18.88 35.54
CA VAL A 560 -15.43 -19.42 36.88
C VAL A 560 -14.00 -19.10 37.32
N SER A 561 -13.85 -18.52 38.51
CA SER A 561 -12.55 -18.26 39.15
C SER A 561 -11.75 -19.54 39.28
N LYS A 562 -10.49 -19.51 38.82
CA LYS A 562 -9.54 -20.63 38.88
C LYS A 562 -8.38 -20.36 39.83
N TYR A 563 -7.90 -19.12 39.85
CA TYR A 563 -6.80 -18.74 40.72
C TYR A 563 -6.91 -17.27 41.11
N LYS A 564 -6.57 -16.94 42.35
CA LYS A 564 -6.42 -15.57 42.84
C LYS A 564 -5.06 -15.44 43.48
N GLY A 565 -4.38 -14.33 43.21
CA GLY A 565 -3.09 -14.02 43.77
C GLY A 565 -2.94 -12.53 43.97
N ASN A 566 -1.92 -12.17 44.75
CA ASN A 566 -1.44 -10.80 44.83
C ASN A 566 0.06 -10.82 44.60
N TYR A 567 0.57 -9.76 43.99
CA TYR A 567 2.00 -9.64 43.76
C TYR A 567 2.42 -8.18 43.61
N THR A 568 3.61 -7.86 44.13
CA THR A 568 4.26 -6.58 43.93
C THR A 568 5.35 -6.74 42.89
N PHE A 569 5.09 -6.22 41.68
CA PHE A 569 6.04 -6.27 40.58
C PHE A 569 7.14 -5.24 40.79
N THR A 570 8.39 -5.68 40.85
CA THR A 570 9.59 -4.82 40.92
C THR A 570 10.42 -4.82 39.63
N GLY A 571 9.90 -5.45 38.56
CA GLY A 571 10.51 -5.53 37.24
C GLY A 571 10.60 -6.97 36.69
N GLY A 572 10.27 -7.16 35.41
CA GLY A 572 10.60 -8.32 34.57
C GLY A 572 10.03 -9.70 34.92
N LYS A 573 9.47 -9.89 36.12
CA LYS A 573 8.96 -11.18 36.59
C LYS A 573 7.51 -11.40 36.17
N ALA A 574 7.22 -12.61 35.70
CA ALA A 574 5.86 -13.09 35.49
C ALA A 574 5.41 -13.94 36.69
N VAL A 575 4.17 -13.75 37.12
CA VAL A 575 3.54 -14.46 38.23
C VAL A 575 2.24 -15.09 37.79
N GLY A 576 1.88 -16.22 38.37
CA GLY A 576 0.67 -16.91 38.00
C GLY A 576 0.65 -18.33 38.48
N TYR A 577 -0.12 -19.17 37.80
CA TYR A 577 -0.40 -20.52 38.26
C TYR A 577 -0.06 -21.54 37.18
N ARG A 578 0.74 -22.54 37.55
CA ARG A 578 1.27 -23.55 36.62
C ARG A 578 0.20 -24.50 36.10
N ASN A 579 -0.77 -24.88 36.93
CA ASN A 579 -1.85 -25.82 36.61
C ASN A 579 -3.22 -25.18 36.81
N LEU A 580 -3.59 -24.23 35.94
CA LEU A 580 -4.80 -23.41 36.08
C LEU A 580 -6.10 -24.23 36.24
N PHE A 581 -6.17 -25.39 35.61
CA PHE A 581 -7.37 -26.22 35.57
C PHE A 581 -7.34 -27.41 36.53
N ALA A 582 -6.24 -27.62 37.25
CA ALA A 582 -6.01 -28.78 38.11
C ALA A 582 -6.20 -30.14 37.39
N ILE A 583 -5.90 -30.20 36.09
CA ILE A 583 -6.02 -31.42 35.27
C ILE A 583 -4.79 -31.61 34.36
N PRO A 584 -4.46 -32.85 33.98
CA PRO A 584 -3.41 -33.13 33.01
C PRO A 584 -3.72 -32.56 31.62
N TRP A 585 -2.67 -32.28 30.85
CA TRP A 585 -2.74 -31.74 29.50
C TRP A 585 -3.54 -32.64 28.55
N THR A 586 -3.40 -33.96 28.69
CA THR A 586 -4.14 -34.96 27.91
C THR A 586 -5.65 -34.81 28.11
N SER A 587 -6.11 -34.69 29.37
CA SER A 587 -7.52 -34.44 29.69
C SER A 587 -7.97 -33.04 29.29
N PHE A 588 -7.10 -32.03 29.44
CA PHE A 588 -7.39 -30.66 29.04
C PHE A 588 -7.63 -30.56 27.52
N MET A 589 -6.80 -31.21 26.71
CA MET A 589 -6.86 -31.18 25.24
C MET A 589 -7.80 -32.23 24.63
N ALA A 590 -8.44 -33.09 25.43
CA ALA A 590 -9.38 -34.09 24.95
C ALA A 590 -10.57 -33.45 24.19
N GLU A 591 -11.19 -34.20 23.27
CA GLU A 591 -12.31 -33.71 22.45
C GLU A 591 -13.52 -33.33 23.32
N ASP A 592 -13.77 -34.11 24.38
CA ASP A 592 -14.83 -33.93 25.37
C ASP A 592 -14.51 -32.87 26.43
N SER A 593 -13.32 -32.27 26.41
CA SER A 593 -12.90 -31.24 27.36
C SER A 593 -13.97 -30.15 27.54
N LEU A 594 -14.25 -29.84 28.81
CA LEU A 594 -15.28 -28.87 29.21
C LEU A 594 -14.84 -27.42 28.95
N TYR A 595 -13.56 -27.16 28.71
CA TYR A 595 -13.02 -25.79 28.62
C TYR A 595 -13.01 -25.23 27.19
N PHE A 596 -13.19 -26.07 26.18
CA PHE A 596 -13.25 -25.64 24.78
C PHE A 596 -14.69 -25.51 24.31
N ILE A 597 -15.18 -24.27 24.18
CA ILE A 597 -16.53 -23.95 23.68
C ILE A 597 -16.39 -23.60 22.21
N ASN A 598 -17.02 -24.37 21.32
CA ASN A 598 -16.86 -24.22 19.86
C ASN A 598 -15.39 -24.23 19.40
N GLY A 599 -14.55 -25.03 20.06
CA GLY A 599 -13.11 -25.12 19.76
C GLY A 599 -12.24 -23.98 20.30
N VAL A 600 -12.79 -23.10 21.15
CA VAL A 600 -12.07 -21.95 21.73
C VAL A 600 -12.04 -22.04 23.26
N LEU A 601 -10.87 -21.81 23.84
CA LEU A 601 -10.66 -21.59 25.26
C LEU A 601 -10.83 -20.11 25.57
N HIS A 602 -11.76 -19.78 26.46
CA HIS A 602 -12.03 -18.40 26.89
C HIS A 602 -11.45 -18.15 28.28
N LEU A 603 -10.46 -17.27 28.36
CA LEU A 603 -9.79 -16.87 29.61
C LEU A 603 -10.14 -15.41 29.96
N ARG A 604 -10.24 -15.15 31.27
CA ARG A 604 -10.41 -13.81 31.83
C ARG A 604 -9.36 -13.59 32.91
N ALA A 605 -8.65 -12.47 32.85
CA ALA A 605 -7.80 -11.98 33.93
C ALA A 605 -8.36 -10.64 34.44
N GLU A 606 -8.67 -10.56 35.71
CA GLU A 606 -9.05 -9.31 36.38
C GLU A 606 -7.88 -8.83 37.22
N LEU A 607 -7.48 -7.58 37.05
CA LEU A 607 -6.37 -6.95 37.75
C LEU A 607 -6.89 -5.72 38.48
N THR A 608 -6.57 -5.59 39.75
CA THR A 608 -6.90 -4.42 40.57
C THR A 608 -5.64 -3.84 41.19
N ILE A 609 -5.43 -2.54 41.04
CA ILE A 609 -4.31 -1.86 41.70
C ILE A 609 -4.55 -1.87 43.21
N ARG A 610 -3.54 -2.31 43.95
CA ARG A 610 -3.50 -2.11 45.39
C ARG A 610 -2.90 -0.73 45.71
N PRO A 611 -3.62 0.09 46.50
CA PRO A 611 -3.09 1.37 46.96
C PRO A 611 -1.91 1.21 47.92
#